data_AF-A0AAW9JKF3-F1
#
_entry.id   AF-A0AAW9JKF3-F1
#
_cell.length_a   1.000
_cell.length_b   1.000
_cell.length_c   1.000
_cell.angle_alpha   90.00
_cell.angle_beta   90.00
_cell.angle_gamma   90.00
#
_symmetry.space_group_name_H-M   'P 1'
#
loop_
_entity.id
_entity.type
_entity.pdbx_description
1 polymer ?
#
loop_
_entity_poly.entity_id
_entity_poly.type
_entity_poly.pdbx_seq_one_letter_code
_entity_poly.pdbx_strand_id
1 'polypeptide(L)' 'MYQEQTKTFHCDICKKQIQAYEVCWTKWQFPPKIIEAQDMPIKALAYQNAKIICEDCQSKVFVKEYQSL' A
#
# COMPACT_ATOMS: atom_id res chain seq x y z
N MET A 1 -3.51 -2.50 -3.97
CA MET A 1 -3.29 -3.79 -4.62
C MET A 1 -2.80 -3.56 -6.04
N TYR A 2 -1.84 -4.37 -6.48
CA TYR A 2 -1.29 -4.29 -7.84
C TYR A 2 -2.22 -4.98 -8.83
N GLN A 3 -2.44 -4.36 -10.00
CA GLN A 3 -3.23 -4.92 -11.08
C GLN A 3 -2.32 -5.25 -12.26
N GLU A 4 -2.13 -6.55 -12.52
CA GLU A 4 -1.17 -7.04 -13.53
C GLU A 4 -1.52 -6.58 -14.96
N GLN A 5 -2.81 -6.54 -15.28
CA GLN A 5 -3.31 -6.21 -16.62
C GLN A 5 -2.94 -4.78 -17.06
N THR A 6 -3.01 -3.84 -16.12
CA THR A 6 -2.76 -2.41 -16.34
C THR A 6 -1.39 -1.98 -15.82
N LYS A 7 -0.70 -2.85 -15.06
CA LYS A 7 0.55 -2.56 -14.34
C LYS A 7 0.43 -1.35 -13.41
N THR A 8 -0.73 -1.17 -12.80
CA THR A 8 -1.06 -0.04 -11.93
C THR A 8 -1.38 -0.50 -10.51
N PHE A 9 -1.20 0.39 -9.54
CA PHE A 9 -1.64 0.17 -8.18
C PHE A 9 -2.99 0.82 -7.93
N HIS A 10 -3.84 0.16 -7.14
CA HIS A 10 -5.17 0.64 -6.78
C HIS A 10 -5.38 0.59 -5.27
N CYS A 11 -6.14 1.53 -4.74
CA CYS A 11 -6.61 1.48 -3.35
C CYS A 11 -7.46 0.22 -3.14
N ASP A 12 -7.19 -0.52 -2.07
CA ASP A 12 -7.92 -1.75 -1.76
C ASP A 12 -9.38 -1.48 -1.36
N ILE A 13 -9.67 -0.29 -0.85
CA ILE A 13 -10.99 0.14 -0.37
C ILE A 13 -11.82 0.78 -1.49
N CYS A 14 -11.36 1.91 -2.05
CA CYS A 14 -12.15 2.68 -3.02
C CYS A 14 -11.83 2.37 -4.49
N LYS A 15 -10.88 1.47 -4.77
CA LYS A 15 -10.44 1.07 -6.12
C LYS A 15 -9.85 2.18 -7.00
N LYS A 16 -9.71 3.40 -6.46
CA LYS A 16 -8.96 4.51 -7.09
C LYS A 16 -7.55 4.05 -7.48
N GLN A 17 -7.12 4.38 -8.69
CA GLN A 17 -5.73 4.20 -9.12
C GLN A 17 -4.81 5.13 -8.32
N ILE A 18 -3.71 4.58 -7.81
CA ILE A 18 -2.63 5.31 -7.14
C ILE A 18 -1.64 5.78 -8.21
N GLN A 19 -1.46 7.09 -8.34
CA GLN A 19 -0.54 7.68 -9.31
C GLN A 19 0.91 7.67 -8.80
N ALA A 20 1.85 7.89 -9.71
CA ALA A 20 3.24 8.12 -9.32
C ALA A 20 3.32 9.34 -8.39
N TYR A 21 4.14 9.24 -7.34
CA TYR A 21 4.32 10.27 -6.30
C TYR A 21 3.06 10.57 -5.45
N GLU A 22 2.00 9.78 -5.56
CA GLU A 22 0.84 9.90 -4.66
C GLU A 22 1.15 9.29 -3.29
N VAL A 23 0.78 10.00 -2.21
CA VAL A 23 0.92 9.50 -0.85
C VAL A 23 -0.07 8.36 -0.62
N CYS A 24 0.45 7.21 -0.19
CA CYS A 24 -0.36 6.03 0.09
C CYS A 24 0.21 5.24 1.27
N TRP A 25 -0.64 4.40 1.86
CA TRP A 25 -0.29 3.52 2.97
C TRP A 25 -0.28 2.10 2.48
N THR A 26 0.77 1.38 2.83
CA THR A 26 0.89 -0.05 2.58
C THR A 26 1.51 -0.70 3.80
N LYS A 27 1.11 -1.94 4.08
CA LYS A 27 1.81 -2.73 5.08
C LYS A 27 3.11 -3.24 4.47
N TRP A 28 4.19 -2.51 4.69
CA TRP A 28 5.52 -2.93 4.29
C TRP A 28 5.98 -4.10 5.18
N GLN A 29 6.21 -5.26 4.56
CA GLN A 29 6.82 -6.40 5.26
C GLN A 29 8.32 -6.17 5.24
N PHE A 30 8.91 -5.87 6.40
CA PHE A 30 10.36 -5.83 6.51
C PHE A 30 10.93 -7.21 6.23
N PRO A 31 12.07 -7.31 5.53
CA PRO A 31 12.73 -8.59 5.34
C PRO A 31 13.06 -9.20 6.70
N PRO A 32 13.01 -10.54 6.82
CA PRO A 32 13.26 -11.25 8.08
C PRO A 32 14.69 -11.03 8.61
N LYS A 33 15.63 -10.60 7.76
CA LYS A 33 16.99 -10.24 8.14
C LYS A 33 17.34 -8.86 7.62
N ILE A 34 17.91 -8.04 8.50
CA ILE A 34 18.33 -6.64 8.23
C ILE A 34 19.38 -6.55 7.09
N ILE A 35 20.12 -7.64 6.85
CA ILE A 35 21.23 -7.73 5.89
C ILE A 35 20.82 -8.24 4.50
N GLU A 36 19.56 -8.65 4.30
CA GLU A 36 19.11 -9.11 2.99
C GLU A 36 18.92 -7.94 2.01
N ALA A 37 19.26 -8.17 0.74
CA ALA A 37 19.09 -7.18 -0.32
C ALA A 37 17.61 -6.77 -0.40
N GLN A 38 17.36 -5.46 -0.26
CA GLN A 38 16.01 -4.92 -0.40
C GLN A 38 15.77 -4.64 -1.89
N ASP A 39 14.90 -5.41 -2.52
CA ASP A 39 14.41 -5.10 -3.85
C ASP A 39 13.81 -3.69 -3.89
N MET A 40 13.85 -3.05 -5.07
CA MET A 40 13.23 -1.73 -5.26
C MET A 40 11.80 -1.74 -4.71
N PRO A 41 11.42 -0.75 -3.86
CA PRO A 41 10.22 -0.85 -3.04
C PRO A 41 8.94 -1.20 -3.82
N ILE A 42 8.79 -0.62 -5.01
CA ILE A 42 7.64 -0.81 -5.88
C ILE A 42 7.53 -2.24 -6.45
N LYS A 43 8.65 -2.86 -6.86
CA LYS A 43 8.62 -4.22 -7.43
C LYS A 43 8.31 -5.26 -6.36
N ALA A 44 8.88 -5.09 -5.18
CA ALA A 44 8.56 -5.94 -4.04
C ALA A 44 7.07 -5.88 -3.66
N LEU A 45 6.47 -4.69 -3.66
CA LEU A 45 5.03 -4.52 -3.41
C LEU A 45 4.15 -5.21 -4.45
N ALA A 46 4.57 -5.19 -5.73
CA ALA A 46 3.88 -5.91 -6.79
C ALA A 46 3.96 -7.43 -6.58
N TYR A 47 5.16 -7.98 -6.32
CA TYR A 47 5.35 -9.41 -6.07
C TYR A 47 4.58 -9.91 -4.84
N GLN A 48 4.53 -9.12 -3.78
CA GLN A 48 3.81 -9.45 -2.55
C GLN A 48 2.31 -9.20 -2.65
N ASN A 49 1.83 -8.68 -3.79
CA ASN A 49 0.46 -8.20 -3.98
C ASN A 49 -0.04 -7.36 -2.79
N ALA A 50 0.81 -6.42 -2.36
CA ALA A 50 0.60 -5.72 -1.10
C ALA A 50 -0.72 -4.92 -1.11
N LYS A 51 -1.40 -4.92 0.04
CA LYS A 51 -2.58 -4.05 0.26
C LYS A 51 -2.11 -2.60 0.32
N ILE A 52 -2.71 -1.77 -0.53
CA ILE A 52 -2.41 -0.34 -0.63
C ILE A 52 -3.69 0.43 -0.38
N ILE A 53 -3.63 1.49 0.41
CA ILE A 53 -4.75 2.34 0.78
C ILE A 53 -4.37 3.80 0.45
N CYS A 54 -5.28 4.55 -0.17
CA CYS A 54 -5.08 5.99 -0.42
C CYS A 54 -5.29 6.83 0.85
N GLU A 55 -4.80 8.06 0.84
CA GLU A 55 -4.93 9.03 1.95
C GLU A 55 -6.35 9.20 2.47
N ASP A 56 -7.31 9.40 1.56
CA ASP A 56 -8.72 9.58 1.92
C ASP A 56 -9.29 8.38 2.68
N CYS A 57 -8.88 7.17 2.28
CA CYS A 57 -9.36 5.94 2.90
C CYS A 57 -8.64 5.67 4.22
N GLN A 58 -7.33 5.94 4.29
CA GLN A 58 -6.58 5.81 5.53
C GLN A 58 -7.12 6.78 6.60
N SER A 59 -7.40 8.03 6.23
CA SER A 59 -7.92 9.04 7.16
C SER A 59 -9.23 8.59 7.81
N LYS A 60 -10.11 7.95 7.04
CA LYS A 60 -11.38 7.40 7.54
C LYS A 60 -11.20 6.20 8.47
N VAL A 61 -10.17 5.38 8.25
CA VAL A 61 -9.85 4.24 9.11
C VAL A 61 -9.32 4.73 10.46
N PHE A 62 -8.38 5.68 10.44
CA PHE A 62 -7.80 6.25 11.67
C PHE A 62 -8.84 6.97 12.53
N VAL A 63 -9.77 7.71 11.91
CA VAL A 63 -10.84 8.38 12.65
C VAL A 63 -11.78 7.38 13.33
N LYS A 64 -12.08 6.24 12.69
CA LYS A 64 -12.93 5.20 13.29
C LYS A 64 -12.30 4.51 14.50
N GLU A 65 -10.99 4.26 14.46
CA GLU A 65 -10.30 3.53 15.54
C GLU A 65 -10.09 4.38 16.80
N TYR A 66 -10.00 5.71 16.66
CA TYR A 66 -9.73 6.62 17.79
C TYR A 66 -10.96 7.39 18.29
N GLN A 67 -12.10 7.36 17.59
CA GLN A 67 -13.38 7.88 18.13
C GLN A 67 -14.09 6.92 19.11
N SER A 68 -13.60 5.68 19.22
CA SER A 68 -14.09 4.67 20.17
C SER A 68 -13.30 4.59 21.48
N LEU A 69 -12.37 5.53 21.71
CA LEU A 69 -11.67 5.75 22.99
C LEU A 69 -12.29 6.96 23.72
#